data_AF-A0ABD1CWF3-F1
#
_entry.id   AF-A0ABD1CWF3-F1
#
_cell.length_a   1.000
_cell.length_b   1.000
_cell.length_c   1.000
_cell.angle_alpha   90.00
_cell.angle_beta   90.00
_cell.angle_gamma   90.00
#
_symmetry.space_group_name_H-M   'P 1'
#
loop_
_entity.id
_entity.type
_entity.pdbx_description
1 polymer ?
#
loop_
_entity_poly.entity_id
_entity_poly.type
_entity_poly.pdbx_seq_one_letter_code
_entity_poly.pdbx_strand_id
1 'polypeptide(L)' 'SPWNDPDHFIQRQSCLNTFAAVFGYMPLLRSNLRLDPVLYRDSVSNLRKKYRQIELVGS' A
#
# COMPACT_ATOMS: atom_id res chain seq x y z
N SER A 1 -7.67 22.80 -0.10
CA SER A 1 -7.21 21.54 0.51
C SER A 1 -5.70 21.47 0.37
N PRO A 2 -4.92 21.09 1.40
CA PRO A 2 -3.46 20.97 1.31
C PRO A 2 -2.96 20.10 0.15
N TRP A 3 -3.83 19.19 -0.32
CA TRP A 3 -3.57 18.29 -1.45
C TRP A 3 -3.66 18.93 -2.83
N ASN A 4 -4.21 20.15 -2.95
CA ASN A 4 -4.32 20.87 -4.22
C ASN A 4 -3.21 21.90 -4.42
N ASP A 5 -2.31 22.05 -3.44
CA ASP A 5 -1.18 22.96 -3.52
C ASP A 5 -0.07 22.32 -4.39
N PRO A 6 0.45 22.99 -5.43
CA PRO A 6 1.57 22.47 -6.22
C PRO A 6 2.83 22.20 -5.36
N ASP A 7 3.10 23.01 -4.34
CA ASP A 7 4.29 22.87 -3.49
C ASP A 7 4.26 21.57 -2.68
N HIS A 8 3.06 21.09 -2.37
CA HIS A 8 2.85 19.86 -1.63
C HIS A 8 3.40 18.62 -2.38
N PHE A 9 3.37 18.59 -3.72
CA PHE A 9 3.98 17.50 -4.49
C PHE A 9 5.50 17.61 -4.56
N ILE A 10 6.03 18.83 -4.70
CA ILE A 10 7.47 19.09 -4.73
C ILE A 10 8.11 18.70 -3.40
N GLN A 11 7.48 19.05 -2.28
CA GLN A 11 7.96 18.70 -0.95
C GLN A 11 8.05 17.17 -0.77
N ARG A 12 7.04 16.42 -1.23
CA ARG A 12 7.02 14.96 -1.14
C ARG A 12 8.13 14.30 -1.95
N GLN A 13 8.40 14.81 -3.14
CA GLN A 13 9.50 14.32 -3.96
C GLN A 13 10.85 14.53 -3.24
N SER A 14 11.04 15.70 -2.62
CA SER A 14 12.24 15.99 -1.82
C SER A 14 12.38 15.04 -0.62
N CYS A 15 11.28 14.76 0.09
CA CYS A 15 11.28 13.80 1.20
C CYS A 15 11.69 12.39 0.75
N LEU A 16 11.13 11.89 -0.36
CA LEU A 16 11.47 10.56 -0.90
C LEU A 16 12.95 10.47 -1.29
N ASN A 17 13.49 11.50 -1.94
CA ASN A 17 14.89 11.55 -2.32
C ASN A 17 15.81 11.59 -1.09
N THR A 18 15.42 12.32 -0.05
CA THR A 18 16.16 12.37 1.23
C THR A 18 16.24 10.98 1.86
N PHE A 19 15.12 10.24 1.90
CA PHE A 19 15.15 8.86 2.38
C PHE A 19 16.03 7.95 1.52
N ALA A 20 15.96 8.07 0.20
CA ALA A 20 16.81 7.32 -0.71
C ALA A 20 18.30 7.55 -0.43
N ALA A 21 18.69 8.80 -0.17
CA ALA A 21 20.06 9.18 0.17
C ALA A 21 20.49 8.58 1.52
N VAL A 22 19.61 8.61 2.54
CA VAL A 22 19.90 8.02 3.86
C VAL A 22 20.08 6.50 3.78
N PHE A 23 19.28 5.80 2.97
CA PHE A 23 19.41 4.36 2.76
C PHE A 23 20.52 3.97 1.78
N GLY A 24 21.04 4.92 0.99
CA GLY A 24 22.02 4.67 -0.07
C GLY A 24 21.44 4.05 -1.35
N TYR A 25 20.13 3.79 -1.39
CA TYR A 25 19.40 3.30 -2.56
C TYR A 25 17.90 3.58 -2.39
N MET A 26 17.10 3.33 -3.44
CA MET A 26 15.64 3.44 -3.38
C MET A 26 15.00 2.10 -2.97
N PRO A 27 14.43 1.98 -1.75
CA PRO A 27 13.92 0.70 -1.26
C PRO A 27 12.49 0.39 -1.73
N LEU A 28 11.75 1.36 -2.28
CA LEU A 28 10.37 1.16 -2.67
C LEU A 28 10.26 0.25 -3.90
N LEU A 29 9.47 -0.81 -3.77
CA LEU A 29 9.14 -1.72 -4.86
C LEU A 29 7.76 -1.40 -5.43
N ARG A 30 7.63 -1.52 -6.76
CA ARG A 30 6.34 -1.35 -7.42
C ARG A 30 5.46 -2.57 -7.15
N SER A 31 4.25 -2.33 -6.66
CA SER A 31 3.20 -3.35 -6.57
C SER A 31 2.03 -2.96 -7.47
N ASN A 32 1.42 -3.95 -8.11
CA ASN A 32 0.14 -3.81 -8.81
C ASN A 32 -0.98 -4.62 -8.12
N LEU A 33 -0.69 -5.30 -7.01
CA LEU A 33 -1.69 -6.09 -6.29
C LEU A 33 -2.65 -5.16 -5.55
N ARG A 34 -3.95 -5.28 -5.84
CA ARG A 34 -5.01 -4.55 -5.14
C ARG A 34 -5.98 -5.53 -4.51
N LEU A 35 -6.03 -5.52 -3.18
CA LEU A 35 -6.88 -6.41 -2.38
C LEU A 35 -8.08 -5.62 -1.84
N ASP A 36 -8.94 -5.19 -2.76
CA ASP A 36 -10.16 -4.45 -2.44
C ASP A 36 -11.39 -5.31 -2.77
N PRO A 37 -11.85 -6.17 -1.84
CA PRO A 37 -12.90 -7.13 -2.13
C PRO A 37 -14.24 -6.48 -2.48
N VAL A 38 -14.45 -5.23 -2.07
CA VAL A 38 -15.67 -4.46 -2.39
C VAL A 38 -15.65 -4.02 -3.84
N LEU A 39 -14.51 -3.51 -4.31
CA LEU A 39 -14.37 -3.06 -5.69
C LEU A 39 -14.32 -4.23 -6.68
N TYR A 40 -13.72 -5.35 -6.30
CA TYR A 40 -13.51 -6.50 -7.20
C TYR A 40 -14.52 -7.64 -7.03
N ARG A 41 -15.50 -7.47 -6.13
CA ARG A 41 -16.56 -8.47 -5.85
C ARG A 41 -15.98 -9.86 -5.61
N ASP A 42 -14.84 -9.91 -4.94
CA ASP A 42 -14.17 -11.18 -4.65
C ASP A 42 -15.12 -12.08 -3.86
N SER A 43 -15.09 -13.39 -4.11
CA SER A 43 -15.91 -14.36 -3.39
C SER A 43 -15.35 -14.61 -1.98
N VAL A 44 -15.27 -13.56 -1.16
CA VAL A 44 -14.65 -13.55 0.18
C VAL A 44 -15.17 -14.70 1.03
N SER A 45 -16.47 -15.02 0.97
CA SER A 45 -17.06 -16.15 1.69
C SER A 45 -16.46 -17.51 1.30
N ASN A 46 -16.17 -17.74 0.01
CA ASN A 46 -15.51 -18.96 -0.47
C ASN A 46 -14.03 -18.99 -0.08
N LEU A 47 -13.35 -17.85 -0.16
CA LEU A 47 -11.94 -17.72 0.22
C LEU A 47 -11.76 -17.95 1.72
N ARG A 48 -12.62 -17.40 2.57
CA ARG A 48 -12.61 -17.65 4.03
C ARG A 48 -12.86 -19.13 4.37
N LYS A 49 -13.81 -19.79 3.68
CA LYS A 49 -14.04 -21.24 3.84
C LYS A 49 -12.80 -22.08 3.48
N LYS A 50 -12.07 -21.68 2.43
CA LYS A 50 -10.85 -22.35 1.95
C LYS A 50 -9.65 -22.09 2.86
N TYR A 51 -9.53 -20.87 3.37
CA TYR A 51 -8.38 -20.40 4.15
C TYR A 51 -8.76 -20.10 5.61
N ARG A 52 -9.39 -21.07 6.30
CA ARG A 52 -9.89 -20.89 7.69
C ARG A 52 -8.81 -20.48 8.68
N GLN A 53 -7.56 -20.87 8.43
CA GLN A 53 -6.43 -20.59 9.30
C GLN A 53 -5.99 -19.12 9.28
N ILE A 54 -6.42 -18.32 8.29
CA ILE A 54 -6.06 -16.89 8.21
C ILE A 54 -6.65 -16.10 9.37
N GLU A 55 -7.86 -16.45 9.84
CA GLU A 55 -8.53 -15.75 10.95
C GLU A 55 -7.93 -16.11 12.32
N LEU A 56 -7.09 -17.15 12.42
CA LEU A 56 -6.47 -17.60 13.67
C LEU A 56 -5.13 -16.90 13.98
N VAL A 57 -4.55 -16.20 13.00
CA VAL A 57 -3.29 -15.46 13.21
C VAL A 57 -3.61 -14.13 13.89
N GLY A 58 -3.53 -14.12 15.22
CA GLY A 58 -3.76 -12.93 16.06
C GLY A 58 -4.85 -13.08 17.13
N SER A 59 -5.34 -14.30 17.38
CA SER A 59 -6.14 -14.63 18.58
C SER A 59 -5.24 -15.00 19.76
#